data_AF-A0A8S3TDB7-F1
#
_entry.id   AF-A0A8S3TDB7-F1
#
_cell.length_a   1.000
_cell.length_b   1.000
_cell.length_c   1.000
_cell.angle_alpha   90.00
_cell.angle_beta   90.00
_cell.angle_gamma   90.00
#
_symmetry.space_group_name_H-M   'P 1'
#
loop_
_entity.id
_entity.type
_entity.pdbx_description
1 polymer ?
#
loop_
_entity_poly.entity_id
_entity_poly.type
_entity_poly.pdbx_seq_one_letter_code
_entity_poly.pdbx_strand_id
1 'polypeptide(L)'
;MNLIKYTRITWLNLQKTLANFEECSVEEHLRHAFLRLDHDIMSECLPVGHDLSINDQALENGLSGSCACIALVDDIDLYVANTGDCQAVLGVEVDKDHTNTVEMSHAHTSYNSKEVRRVLKSHPNESSHVIKGGRLFGSLAPLRAFGDMMYKWSVKERNQLLKLFKHHLISMYTVKF
;
A
#
# COMPACT_ATOMS: atom_id res chain seq x y z
N MET A 1 27.01 8.96 -2.88
CA MET A 1 26.07 8.28 -3.80
C MET A 1 25.60 7.02 -3.10
N ASN A 2 24.37 7.01 -2.59
CA ASN A 2 23.82 5.84 -1.92
C ASN A 2 23.31 4.88 -2.99
N LEU A 3 24.02 3.77 -3.20
CA LEU A 3 23.48 2.67 -3.99
C LEU A 3 22.32 2.09 -3.18
N ILE A 4 21.09 2.33 -3.63
CA ILE A 4 19.95 1.55 -3.15
C ILE A 4 20.21 0.12 -3.60
N LYS A 5 20.59 -0.74 -2.67
CA LYS A 5 20.76 -2.17 -2.92
C LYS A 5 19.36 -2.75 -3.09
N TYR A 6 18.79 -2.61 -4.29
CA TYR A 6 17.61 -3.38 -4.68
C TYR A 6 17.92 -4.83 -4.37
N THR A 7 17.06 -5.49 -3.58
CA THR A 7 17.26 -6.90 -3.30
C THR A 7 17.26 -7.61 -4.66
N ARG A 8 18.14 -8.60 -4.85
CA ARG A 8 18.27 -9.31 -6.13
C ARG A 8 16.92 -9.85 -6.63
N ILE A 9 16.01 -10.13 -5.70
CA ILE A 9 14.66 -10.60 -5.94
C ILE A 9 13.79 -9.50 -6.57
N THR A 10 13.76 -8.28 -6.03
CA THR A 10 13.01 -7.15 -6.61
C THR A 10 13.40 -6.92 -8.07
N TRP A 11 14.71 -6.93 -8.35
CA TRP A 11 15.24 -6.72 -9.70
C TRP A 11 14.85 -7.84 -10.68
N LEU A 12 15.00 -9.09 -10.26
CA LEU A 12 14.59 -10.24 -11.09
C LEU A 12 13.09 -10.23 -11.38
N ASN A 13 12.28 -9.88 -10.38
CA ASN A 13 10.84 -9.76 -10.56
C ASN A 13 10.51 -8.59 -11.52
N LEU A 14 11.23 -7.47 -11.44
CA LEU A 14 11.03 -6.33 -12.34
C LEU A 14 11.35 -6.73 -13.79
N GLN A 15 12.47 -7.41 -14.01
CA GLN A 15 12.83 -7.92 -15.34
C GLN A 15 11.77 -8.86 -15.92
N LYS A 16 11.19 -9.75 -15.10
CA LYS A 16 10.08 -10.62 -15.54
C LYS A 16 8.84 -9.83 -15.95
N THR A 17 8.51 -8.78 -15.20
CA THR A 17 7.39 -7.89 -15.53
C THR A 17 7.63 -7.14 -16.83
N LEU A 18 8.84 -6.59 -17.02
CA LEU A 18 9.23 -5.89 -18.25
C LEU A 18 9.32 -6.84 -19.45
N ALA A 19 9.63 -8.11 -19.24
CA ALA A 19 9.70 -9.10 -20.31
C ALA A 19 8.32 -9.54 -20.82
N ASN A 20 7.28 -9.43 -19.99
CA ASN A 20 5.89 -9.76 -20.34
C ASN A 20 5.05 -8.48 -20.57
N PHE A 21 5.70 -7.41 -21.01
CA PHE A 21 5.06 -6.11 -21.15
C PHE A 21 4.07 -6.12 -22.32
N GLU A 22 2.79 -5.97 -22.01
CA GLU A 22 1.74 -5.63 -22.97
C GLU A 22 1.54 -4.12 -22.94
N GLU A 23 1.33 -3.49 -24.10
CA GLU A 23 0.94 -2.08 -24.16
C GLU A 23 -0.37 -1.87 -23.39
N CYS A 24 -0.30 -1.10 -22.30
CA CYS A 24 -1.46 -0.68 -21.52
C CYS A 24 -1.41 0.83 -21.22
N SER A 25 -2.51 1.38 -20.73
CA SER A 25 -2.57 2.82 -20.43
C SER A 25 -1.63 3.22 -19.28
N VAL A 26 -1.32 4.51 -19.16
CA VAL A 26 -0.54 5.04 -18.02
C VAL A 26 -1.20 4.71 -16.68
N GLU A 27 -2.54 4.74 -16.61
CA GLU A 27 -3.30 4.35 -15.42
C GLU A 27 -3.02 2.90 -15.01
N GLU A 28 -3.03 1.99 -15.98
CA GLU A 28 -2.74 0.57 -15.75
C GLU A 28 -1.30 0.34 -15.29
N HIS A 29 -0.33 1.07 -15.87
CA HIS A 29 1.05 1.04 -15.42
C HIS A 29 1.21 1.53 -13.98
N LEU A 30 0.57 2.65 -13.62
CA LEU A 30 0.59 3.16 -12.24
C LEU A 30 -0.05 2.15 -11.28
N ARG A 31 -1.17 1.55 -11.66
CA ARG A 31 -1.83 0.50 -10.86
C ARG A 31 -0.92 -0.71 -10.65
N HIS A 32 -0.30 -1.21 -11.71
CA HIS A 32 0.62 -2.34 -11.63
C HIS A 32 1.87 -2.02 -10.81
N ALA A 33 2.43 -0.81 -10.94
CA ALA A 33 3.57 -0.38 -10.15
C ALA A 33 3.25 -0.37 -8.64
N PHE A 34 2.08 0.15 -8.25
CA PHE A 34 1.64 0.15 -6.85
C PHE A 34 1.41 -1.27 -6.34
N LEU A 35 0.63 -2.08 -7.05
CA LEU A 35 0.36 -3.46 -6.63
C LEU A 35 1.65 -4.29 -6.54
N ARG A 36 2.58 -4.06 -7.46
CA ARG A 36 3.85 -4.78 -7.48
C ARG A 36 4.75 -4.37 -6.33
N LEU A 37 4.92 -3.07 -6.09
CA LEU A 37 5.74 -2.61 -4.97
C LEU A 37 5.23 -3.16 -3.64
N ASP A 38 3.91 -3.15 -3.42
CA ASP A 38 3.31 -3.70 -2.20
C ASP A 38 3.54 -5.22 -2.08
N HIS A 39 3.40 -5.94 -3.19
CA HIS A 39 3.72 -7.37 -3.24
C HIS A 39 5.19 -7.65 -2.92
N ASP A 40 6.12 -6.89 -3.51
CA ASP A 40 7.55 -7.05 -3.28
C ASP A 40 7.87 -6.78 -1.79
N ILE A 41 7.34 -5.70 -1.19
CA ILE A 41 7.45 -5.41 0.26
C ILE A 41 7.02 -6.63 1.09
N MET A 42 5.84 -7.20 0.81
CA MET A 42 5.33 -8.34 1.56
C MET A 42 6.16 -9.61 1.37
N SER A 43 6.62 -9.87 0.14
CA SER A 43 7.37 -11.08 -0.21
C SER A 43 8.78 -11.10 0.39
N GLU A 44 9.42 -9.93 0.52
CA GLU A 44 10.75 -9.78 1.09
C GLU A 44 10.80 -10.04 2.60
N CYS A 45 9.64 -10.00 3.27
CA CYS A 45 9.52 -10.26 4.71
C CYS A 45 9.62 -11.75 5.07
N LEU A 46 9.41 -12.65 4.11
CA LEU A 46 9.39 -14.09 4.35
C LEU A 46 10.68 -14.74 3.83
N PRO A 47 11.24 -15.72 4.57
CA PRO A 47 12.38 -16.47 4.09
C PRO A 47 12.04 -17.24 2.81
N VAL A 48 12.99 -17.28 1.86
CA VAL A 48 12.83 -17.96 0.58
C VAL A 48 13.68 -19.23 0.55
N GLY A 49 13.04 -20.37 0.28
CA GLY A 49 13.73 -21.64 0.13
C GLY A 49 14.12 -22.29 1.45
N HIS A 50 15.34 -22.85 1.52
CA HIS A 50 15.85 -23.55 2.70
C HIS A 50 16.55 -22.65 3.71
N ASP A 51 16.85 -21.40 3.35
CA ASP A 51 17.41 -20.42 4.28
C ASP A 51 16.27 -19.82 5.10
N LEU A 52 16.32 -20.06 6.41
CA LEU A 52 15.35 -19.53 7.38
C LEU A 52 15.77 -18.16 7.94
N SER A 53 16.85 -17.56 7.41
CA SER A 53 17.27 -16.21 7.77
C SER A 53 16.19 -15.20 7.41
N ILE A 54 15.93 -14.29 8.34
CA ILE A 54 14.94 -13.22 8.15
C ILE A 54 15.69 -11.93 7.91
N ASN A 55 15.18 -11.14 6.97
CA ASN A 55 15.64 -9.78 6.76
C ASN A 55 14.86 -8.84 7.67
N ASP A 56 15.44 -8.51 8.84
CA ASP A 56 14.79 -7.65 9.84
C ASP A 56 14.33 -6.31 9.25
N GLN A 57 15.12 -5.70 8.36
CA GLN A 57 14.75 -4.45 7.69
C GLN A 57 13.53 -4.61 6.78
N ALA A 58 13.46 -5.70 6.02
CA ALA A 58 12.32 -5.96 5.15
C ALA A 58 11.06 -6.18 5.99
N LEU A 59 11.18 -6.90 7.10
CA LEU A 59 10.07 -7.11 8.02
C LEU A 59 9.59 -5.81 8.66
N GLU A 60 10.50 -4.96 9.15
CA GLU A 60 10.15 -3.65 9.69
C GLU A 60 9.40 -2.81 8.64
N ASN A 61 9.88 -2.79 7.40
CA ASN A 61 9.24 -2.09 6.30
C ASN A 61 7.82 -2.62 6.03
N GLY A 62 7.62 -3.94 6.00
CA GLY A 62 6.31 -4.54 5.74
C GLY A 62 5.33 -4.43 6.92
N LEU A 63 5.84 -4.40 8.16
CA LEU A 63 5.04 -4.19 9.37
C LEU A 63 4.61 -2.74 9.50
N SER A 64 5.45 -1.81 9.05
CA SER A 64 5.08 -0.41 8.90
C SER A 64 4.04 -0.21 7.79
N GLY A 65 3.29 0.87 7.88
CA GLY A 65 2.32 1.30 6.87
C GLY A 65 2.73 2.62 6.25
N SER A 66 2.42 2.82 4.97
CA SER A 66 2.65 4.10 4.30
C SER A 66 1.54 4.46 3.31
N CYS A 67 1.10 5.71 3.36
CA CYS A 67 0.27 6.32 2.32
C CYS A 67 1.17 6.84 1.18
N ALA A 68 0.66 6.83 -0.04
CA ALA A 68 1.36 7.40 -1.20
C ALA A 68 0.38 8.16 -2.09
N CYS A 69 0.73 9.39 -2.43
CA CYS A 69 0.03 10.20 -3.42
C CYS A 69 1.06 10.72 -4.41
N ILE A 70 1.02 10.21 -5.65
CA ILE A 70 2.01 10.46 -6.68
C ILE A 70 1.35 11.21 -7.83
N ALA A 71 2.03 12.24 -8.33
CA ALA A 71 1.69 12.93 -9.56
C ALA A 71 2.72 12.58 -10.63
N LEU A 72 2.26 12.12 -11.78
CA LEU A 72 3.05 11.89 -12.98
C LEU A 72 2.65 12.93 -14.02
N VAL A 73 3.62 13.75 -14.44
CA VAL A 73 3.45 14.74 -15.50
C VAL A 73 4.11 14.19 -16.75
N ASP A 74 3.31 14.00 -17.79
CA ASP A 74 3.77 13.55 -19.11
C ASP A 74 3.32 14.58 -20.16
N ASP A 75 4.24 15.46 -20.53
CA ASP A 75 3.98 16.64 -21.36
C ASP A 75 2.83 17.51 -20.78
N ILE A 76 1.65 17.46 -21.40
CA ILE A 76 0.46 18.21 -20.97
C ILE A 76 -0.49 17.38 -20.09
N ASP A 77 -0.26 16.09 -19.97
CA ASP A 77 -1.10 15.18 -19.19
C ASP A 77 -0.61 15.10 -17.74
N LEU A 78 -1.57 15.17 -16.80
CA LEU A 78 -1.33 15.02 -15.36
C LEU A 78 -2.11 13.82 -14.84
N TYR A 79 -1.38 12.80 -14.40
CA TYR A 79 -1.95 11.60 -13.76
C TYR A 79 -1.68 11.65 -12.26
N VAL A 80 -2.71 11.38 -11.45
CA VAL A 80 -2.57 11.28 -9.99
C VAL A 80 -2.97 9.89 -9.51
N ALA A 81 -2.04 9.20 -8.87
CA ALA A 81 -2.26 7.90 -8.23
C ALA A 81 -2.20 8.06 -6.71
N ASN A 82 -3.28 7.73 -6.01
CA ASN A 82 -3.39 7.81 -4.56
C ASN A 82 -3.64 6.44 -3.92
N THR A 83 -2.97 6.17 -2.80
CA THR A 83 -3.26 5.07 -1.88
C THR A 83 -3.07 5.58 -0.45
N GLY A 84 -4.18 5.84 0.25
CA GLY A 84 -4.17 6.33 1.62
C GLY A 84 -5.04 7.55 1.78
N ASP A 85 -4.80 8.27 2.86
CA ASP A 85 -5.55 9.46 3.26
C ASP A 85 -4.87 10.78 2.85
N CYS A 86 -3.76 10.71 2.11
CA CYS A 86 -3.22 11.84 1.37
C CYS A 86 -4.20 12.31 0.28
N GLN A 87 -4.09 13.58 -0.12
CA GLN A 87 -4.86 14.18 -1.21
C GLN A 87 -4.00 15.09 -2.07
N ALA A 88 -4.27 15.10 -3.38
CA ALA A 88 -3.73 16.04 -4.33
C ALA A 88 -4.82 17.02 -4.75
N VAL A 89 -4.47 18.29 -4.82
CA VAL A 89 -5.34 19.38 -5.24
C VAL A 89 -4.60 20.21 -6.27
N LEU A 90 -5.23 20.47 -7.41
CA LEU A 90 -4.70 21.32 -8.47
C LEU A 90 -5.23 22.75 -8.27
N GLY A 91 -4.31 23.71 -8.14
CA GLY A 91 -4.65 25.13 -8.18
C GLY A 91 -4.75 25.62 -9.62
N VAL A 92 -5.84 26.28 -9.95
CA VAL A 92 -6.11 26.86 -11.29
C VAL A 92 -6.28 28.36 -11.12
N GLU A 93 -5.30 29.12 -11.59
CA GLU A 93 -5.40 30.58 -11.64
C GLU A 93 -6.47 30.98 -12.66
N VAL A 94 -7.47 31.72 -12.21
CA VAL A 94 -8.55 32.25 -13.06
C VAL A 94 -8.22 33.68 -13.48
N ASP A 95 -7.74 34.48 -12.52
CA ASP A 95 -7.17 35.81 -12.71
C ASP A 95 -6.17 36.10 -11.56
N LYS A 96 -5.59 37.31 -11.56
CA LYS A 96 -4.53 37.70 -10.62
C LYS A 96 -4.89 37.59 -9.14
N ASP A 97 -6.18 37.67 -8.80
CA ASP A 97 -6.67 37.68 -7.41
C ASP A 97 -7.50 36.43 -7.08
N HIS A 98 -7.83 35.60 -8.07
CA HIS A 98 -8.69 34.43 -7.91
C HIS A 98 -8.03 33.14 -8.38
N THR A 99 -7.92 32.19 -7.45
CA THR A 99 -7.48 30.82 -7.72
C THR A 99 -8.61 29.85 -7.39
N ASN A 100 -8.99 29.03 -8.36
CA ASN A 100 -9.86 27.89 -8.15
C ASN A 100 -9.03 26.66 -7.74
N THR A 101 -9.68 25.70 -7.10
CA THR A 101 -9.05 24.42 -6.74
C THR A 101 -9.86 23.25 -7.29
N VAL A 102 -9.16 22.25 -7.80
CA VAL A 102 -9.74 21.01 -8.32
C VAL A 102 -9.15 19.85 -7.53
N GLU A 103 -10.00 19.04 -6.90
CA GLU A 103 -9.56 17.82 -6.22
C GLU A 103 -9.10 16.79 -7.26
N MET A 104 -7.84 16.39 -7.20
CA MET A 104 -7.23 15.43 -8.14
C MET A 104 -7.17 14.01 -7.57
N SER A 105 -7.42 13.84 -6.27
CA SER A 105 -7.55 12.52 -5.64
C SER A 105 -8.43 12.56 -4.40
N HIS A 106 -9.11 11.45 -4.13
CA HIS A 106 -9.93 11.30 -2.93
C HIS A 106 -9.17 10.60 -1.82
N ALA A 107 -9.28 11.10 -0.59
CA ALA A 107 -8.78 10.41 0.58
C ALA A 107 -9.49 9.06 0.76
N HIS A 108 -8.72 7.99 0.99
CA HIS A 108 -9.24 6.67 1.28
C HIS A 108 -9.46 6.49 2.78
N THR A 109 -10.45 7.17 3.33
CA THR A 109 -10.82 7.12 4.76
C THR A 109 -12.27 6.66 4.95
N SER A 110 -12.69 6.51 6.20
CA SER A 110 -14.10 6.23 6.55
C SER A 110 -15.07 7.36 6.19
N TYR A 111 -14.59 8.55 5.87
CA TYR A 111 -15.41 9.66 5.37
C TYR A 111 -15.75 9.53 3.88
N ASN A 112 -15.00 8.68 3.15
CA ASN A 112 -15.27 8.39 1.75
C ASN A 112 -16.28 7.23 1.63
N SER A 113 -17.54 7.56 1.38
CA SER A 113 -18.63 6.57 1.29
C SER A 113 -18.42 5.50 0.20
N LYS A 114 -17.70 5.82 -0.89
CA LYS A 114 -17.35 4.85 -1.93
C LYS A 114 -16.35 3.82 -1.39
N GLU A 115 -15.36 4.26 -0.62
CA GLU A 115 -14.39 3.35 0.01
C GLU A 115 -15.02 2.49 1.10
N VAL A 116 -15.86 3.08 1.96
CA VAL A 116 -16.62 2.32 2.97
C VAL A 116 -17.43 1.22 2.29
N ARG A 117 -18.17 1.55 1.22
CA ARG A 117 -18.96 0.57 0.47
C ARG A 117 -18.08 -0.52 -0.15
N ARG A 118 -16.94 -0.16 -0.74
CA ARG A 118 -15.99 -1.12 -1.32
C ARG A 118 -15.51 -2.12 -0.27
N VAL A 119 -15.06 -1.62 0.88
CA VAL A 119 -14.55 -2.44 1.99
C VAL A 119 -15.64 -3.37 2.53
N LEU A 120 -16.84 -2.85 2.81
CA LEU A 120 -17.95 -3.68 3.31
C LEU A 120 -18.39 -4.75 2.31
N LYS A 121 -18.36 -4.44 1.00
CA LYS A 121 -18.70 -5.41 -0.05
C LYS A 121 -17.71 -6.59 -0.09
N SER A 122 -16.45 -6.35 0.23
CA SER A 122 -15.44 -7.41 0.33
C SER A 122 -15.58 -8.27 1.60
N HIS A 123 -16.35 -7.82 2.59
CA HIS A 123 -16.50 -8.47 3.90
C HIS A 123 -17.98 -8.54 4.34
N PRO A 124 -18.86 -9.24 3.59
CA PRO A 124 -20.31 -9.21 3.85
C PRO A 124 -20.69 -9.73 5.25
N ASN A 125 -19.95 -10.72 5.77
CA ASN A 125 -20.24 -11.37 7.06
C ASN A 125 -19.59 -10.67 8.26
N GLU A 126 -18.76 -9.65 8.03
CA GLU A 126 -17.96 -8.98 9.06
C GLU A 126 -18.24 -7.48 9.14
N SER A 127 -19.30 -7.02 8.46
CA SER A 127 -19.60 -5.60 8.26
C SER A 127 -19.65 -4.76 9.55
N SER A 128 -20.09 -5.33 10.67
CA SER A 128 -20.12 -4.65 11.98
C SER A 128 -18.75 -4.48 12.64
N HIS A 129 -17.71 -5.16 12.16
CA HIS A 129 -16.37 -5.18 12.75
C HIS A 129 -15.30 -4.52 11.87
N VAL A 130 -15.51 -4.49 10.54
CA VAL A 130 -14.48 -4.04 9.58
C VAL A 130 -14.20 -2.54 9.68
N ILE A 131 -15.18 -1.70 9.98
CA ILE A 131 -14.96 -0.26 10.23
C ILE A 131 -15.60 0.11 11.58
N LYS A 132 -14.75 0.45 12.55
CA LYS A 132 -15.15 0.79 13.92
C LYS A 132 -14.52 2.11 14.32
N GLY A 133 -15.31 3.02 14.91
CA GLY A 133 -14.81 4.35 15.31
C GLY A 133 -14.18 5.14 14.16
N GLY A 134 -14.66 4.94 12.92
CA GLY A 134 -14.11 5.58 11.73
C GLY A 134 -12.76 5.01 11.25
N ARG A 135 -12.33 3.85 11.75
CA ARG A 135 -11.05 3.21 11.42
C ARG A 135 -11.23 1.76 10.96
N LEU A 136 -10.39 1.31 10.03
CA LEU A 136 -10.33 -0.09 9.59
C LEU A 136 -9.93 -0.97 10.78
N PHE A 137 -10.79 -1.93 11.10
CA PHE A 137 -10.76 -2.77 12.30
C PHE A 137 -10.49 -1.99 13.60
N GLY A 138 -11.00 -0.75 13.68
CA GLY A 138 -10.87 0.10 14.87
C GLY A 138 -9.51 0.79 15.04
N SER A 139 -8.51 0.49 14.21
CA SER A 139 -7.13 0.92 14.43
C SER A 139 -6.59 1.80 13.31
N LEU A 140 -6.68 1.35 12.05
CA LEU A 140 -6.04 2.04 10.93
C LEU A 140 -6.97 3.13 10.34
N ALA A 141 -6.48 4.37 10.27
CA ALA A 141 -7.26 5.48 9.71
C ALA A 141 -7.44 5.38 8.18
N PRO A 142 -6.37 5.17 7.38
CA PRO A 142 -6.51 4.93 5.96
C PRO A 142 -7.10 3.54 5.69
N LEU A 143 -7.93 3.43 4.66
CA LEU A 143 -8.54 2.18 4.18
C LEU A 143 -7.73 1.53 3.05
N ARG A 144 -6.63 2.15 2.64
CA ARG A 144 -5.61 1.64 1.72
C ARG A 144 -4.23 2.12 2.17
N ALA A 145 -3.22 1.27 2.12
CA ALA A 145 -1.84 1.63 2.43
C ALA A 145 -0.88 0.60 1.80
N PHE A 146 0.37 1.02 1.58
CA PHE A 146 1.49 0.10 1.41
C PHE A 146 1.89 -0.52 2.74
N GLY A 147 2.43 -1.74 2.71
CA GLY A 147 2.84 -2.43 3.94
C GLY A 147 1.63 -2.85 4.76
N ASP A 148 1.58 -2.49 6.05
CA ASP A 148 0.48 -2.83 6.95
C ASP A 148 0.13 -4.33 6.89
N MET A 149 1.16 -5.19 6.82
CA MET A 149 1.02 -6.61 6.49
C MET A 149 0.03 -7.36 7.40
N MET A 150 -0.15 -6.89 8.64
CA MET A 150 -1.05 -7.50 9.62
C MET A 150 -2.51 -7.49 9.18
N TYR A 151 -2.87 -6.58 8.25
CA TYR A 151 -4.20 -6.47 7.64
C TYR A 151 -4.32 -7.25 6.32
N LYS A 152 -3.22 -7.72 5.74
CA LYS A 152 -3.16 -8.36 4.42
C LYS A 152 -2.87 -9.85 4.50
N TRP A 153 -2.06 -10.28 5.46
CA TRP A 153 -1.63 -11.66 5.58
C TRP A 153 -2.71 -12.60 6.09
N SER A 154 -2.71 -13.78 5.49
CA SER A 154 -3.45 -14.93 5.97
C SER A 154 -3.01 -15.34 7.37
N VAL A 155 -3.88 -16.07 8.07
CA VAL A 155 -3.54 -16.68 9.37
C VAL A 155 -2.31 -17.58 9.25
N LYS A 156 -2.11 -18.24 8.11
CA LYS A 156 -0.95 -19.10 7.85
C LYS A 156 0.36 -18.31 7.84
N GLU A 157 0.41 -17.21 7.10
CA GLU A 157 1.60 -16.36 6.99
C GLU A 157 1.95 -15.73 8.35
N ARG A 158 0.94 -15.21 9.06
CA ARG A 158 1.12 -14.68 10.41
C ARG A 158 1.65 -15.73 11.39
N ASN A 159 1.13 -16.94 11.34
CA ASN A 159 1.60 -18.04 12.19
C ASN A 159 3.02 -18.50 11.82
N GLN A 160 3.37 -18.49 10.55
CA GLN A 160 4.72 -18.79 10.10
C GLN A 160 5.71 -17.75 10.62
N LEU A 161 5.36 -16.46 10.52
CA LEU A 161 6.14 -15.37 11.12
C LEU A 161 6.29 -15.61 12.64
N LEU A 162 5.19 -15.79 13.38
CA LEU A 162 5.22 -16.04 14.83
C LEU A 162 6.12 -17.22 15.25
N LYS A 163 6.21 -18.28 14.44
CA LYS A 163 7.11 -19.42 14.71
C LYS A 163 8.58 -19.07 14.54
N LEU A 164 8.89 -18.19 13.58
CA LEU A 164 10.25 -17.72 13.32
C LEU A 164 10.69 -16.69 14.39
N PHE A 165 9.75 -15.93 14.96
CA PHE A 165 10.02 -14.92 15.97
C PHE A 165 9.79 -15.41 17.40
N LYS A 166 10.88 -15.68 18.13
CA LYS A 166 10.83 -15.81 19.60
C LYS A 166 10.75 -14.40 20.23
N HIS A 167 9.53 -13.97 20.54
CA HIS A 167 9.14 -13.04 21.62
C HIS A 167 9.45 -11.52 21.58
N HIS A 168 10.20 -10.92 20.65
CA HIS A 168 10.49 -9.46 20.76
C HIS A 168 9.87 -8.51 19.71
N LEU A 169 9.73 -8.87 18.45
CA LEU A 169 9.29 -7.89 17.42
C LEU A 169 7.76 -7.82 17.23
N ILE A 170 7.03 -8.92 17.44
CA ILE A 170 5.60 -8.98 17.11
C ILE A 170 4.73 -8.26 18.16
N SER A 171 5.18 -8.15 19.41
CA SER A 171 4.40 -7.51 20.48
C SER A 171 4.10 -6.03 20.19
N MET A 172 4.93 -5.33 19.41
CA MET A 172 4.73 -3.91 19.10
C MET A 172 3.72 -3.69 17.96
N TYR A 173 3.53 -4.69 17.09
CA TYR A 173 2.70 -4.60 15.87
C TYR A 173 1.50 -5.57 15.88
N THR A 174 1.20 -6.23 17.00
CA THR A 174 0.05 -7.14 17.10
C THR A 174 -1.24 -6.32 17.13
N VAL A 175 -1.93 -6.24 15.99
CA VAL A 175 -3.35 -5.85 15.96
C VAL A 175 -4.14 -6.99 16.62
N LYS A 176 -4.63 -6.75 17.84
CA LYS A 176 -5.54 -7.68 18.52
C LYS A 176 -6.92 -7.54 17.87
N PHE A 177 -7.29 -8.51 17.04
CA PHE A 177 -8.65 -8.67 16.52
C PHE A 177 -9.50 -9.44 17.53
#